data_AF-A0A3D5KP86-F1
#
_entry.id   AF-A0A3D5KP86-F1
#
_cell.length_a   1.000
_cell.length_b   1.000
_cell.length_c   1.000
_cell.angle_alpha   90.00
_cell.angle_beta   90.00
_cell.angle_gamma   90.00
#
_symmetry.space_group_name_H-M   'P 1'
#
loop_
_entity.id
_entity.type
_entity.pdbx_description
1 polymer ?
#
loop_
_entity_poly.entity_id
_entity_poly.type
_entity_poly.pdbx_seq_one_letter_code
_entity_poly.pdbx_strand_id
1 'polypeptide(L)'
;KIPHKHAKLVLKSVGFVNMLFTFPIATPLHDLMVTISSSLTMLGLFYITVFVLKTKLHGLKLFCIVSLLIFYFTLYLFGAGDWGLLAVMQKVTFFCFMLLVLTIEYFTTSEDFQQNKPTPN
;
A
#
# COMPACT_ATOMS: atom_id res chain seq x y z
N LYS A 1 9.92 -5.49 9.38
CA LYS A 1 11.40 -5.43 9.21
C LYS A 1 11.73 -5.47 7.71
N ILE A 2 11.94 -4.32 7.04
CA ILE A 2 12.26 -4.27 5.59
C ILE A 2 13.78 -4.01 5.45
N PRO A 3 14.56 -4.90 4.80
CA PRO A 3 16.02 -4.80 4.72
C PRO A 3 16.52 -3.66 3.83
N HIS A 4 15.69 -3.12 2.93
CA HIS A 4 16.04 -1.94 2.13
C HIS A 4 15.64 -0.63 2.83
N LYS A 5 16.65 0.11 3.34
CA LYS A 5 16.48 1.43 3.99
C LYS A 5 15.66 2.41 3.13
N HIS A 6 15.84 2.37 1.82
CA HIS A 6 15.16 3.25 0.87
C HIS A 6 13.65 2.95 0.79
N ALA A 7 13.26 1.68 0.68
CA ALA A 7 11.86 1.28 0.64
C ALA A 7 11.14 1.62 1.96
N LYS A 8 11.79 1.40 3.10
CA LYS A 8 11.25 1.79 4.42
C LYS A 8 11.03 3.31 4.52
N LEU A 9 11.98 4.11 4.02
CA LEU A 9 11.89 5.57 4.07
C LEU A 9 10.79 6.08 3.14
N VAL A 10 10.67 5.52 1.93
CA VAL A 10 9.59 5.84 0.98
C VAL A 10 8.23 5.45 1.55
N LEU A 11 8.08 4.25 2.14
CA LEU A 11 6.80 3.83 2.71
C LEU A 11 6.37 4.71 3.90
N LYS A 12 7.34 5.07 4.75
CA LYS A 12 7.09 5.94 5.91
C LYS A 12 6.76 7.38 5.48
N SER A 13 7.47 7.91 4.48
CA SER A 13 7.17 9.23 3.94
C SER A 13 5.82 9.26 3.22
N VAL A 14 5.53 8.25 2.39
CA VAL A 14 4.22 8.08 1.73
C VAL A 14 3.09 8.04 2.75
N GLY A 15 3.22 7.25 3.82
CA GLY A 15 2.21 7.18 4.88
C GLY A 15 2.03 8.50 5.63
N PHE A 16 3.12 9.17 5.98
CA PHE A 16 3.07 10.47 6.65
C PHE A 16 2.45 11.56 5.77
N VAL A 17 2.83 11.59 4.49
CA VAL A 17 2.29 12.52 3.49
C VAL A 17 0.80 12.27 3.26
N ASN A 18 0.36 11.01 3.14
CA ASN A 18 -1.06 10.66 3.05
C ASN A 18 -1.86 11.13 4.27
N MET A 19 -1.30 11.02 5.48
CA MET A 19 -1.95 11.50 6.69
C MET A 19 -2.09 13.03 6.71
N LEU A 20 -1.07 13.76 6.22
CA LEU A 20 -1.10 15.22 6.06
C LEU A 20 -2.15 15.66 5.02
N PHE A 21 -2.27 14.93 3.91
CA PHE A 21 -3.24 15.21 2.86
C PHE A 21 -4.68 14.80 3.21
N THR A 22 -4.90 14.13 4.33
CA THR A 22 -6.24 13.81 4.84
C THR A 22 -6.95 15.04 5.44
N PHE A 23 -6.20 16.00 5.99
CA PHE A 23 -6.74 17.24 6.57
C PHE A 23 -7.43 18.18 5.56
N PRO A 24 -6.89 18.43 4.35
CA PRO A 24 -7.53 19.30 3.37
C PRO A 24 -8.70 18.66 2.58
N ILE A 25 -9.14 17.44 2.89
CA ILE A 25 -10.29 16.79 2.21
C ILE A 25 -11.59 17.63 2.32
N ALA A 26 -11.72 18.47 3.35
CA ALA A 26 -12.85 19.39 3.52
C ALA A 26 -12.76 20.69 2.66
N THR A 27 -11.77 20.80 1.76
CA THR A 27 -11.57 21.98 0.89
C THR A 27 -11.98 21.68 -0.56
N PRO A 28 -12.28 22.70 -1.39
CA PRO A 28 -12.60 22.52 -2.82
C PRO A 28 -11.49 21.87 -3.66
N LEU A 29 -10.30 21.64 -3.10
CA LEU A 29 -9.20 20.88 -3.71
C LEU A 29 -9.27 19.37 -3.45
N HIS A 30 -10.38 18.88 -2.87
CA HIS A 30 -10.64 17.47 -2.56
C HIS A 30 -10.17 16.52 -3.67
N ASP A 31 -10.60 16.75 -4.91
CA ASP A 31 -10.35 15.83 -6.03
C ASP A 31 -8.86 15.77 -6.41
N LEU A 32 -8.14 16.88 -6.29
CA LEU A 32 -6.69 16.92 -6.51
C LEU A 32 -5.94 16.14 -5.41
N MET A 33 -6.36 16.31 -4.15
CA MET A 33 -5.75 15.60 -3.02
C MET A 33 -6.01 14.10 -3.10
N VAL A 34 -7.22 13.68 -3.49
CA VAL A 34 -7.54 12.26 -3.72
C VAL A 34 -6.66 11.69 -4.84
N THR A 35 -6.41 12.44 -5.91
CA THR A 35 -5.54 12.02 -7.02
C THR A 35 -4.08 11.87 -6.59
N ILE A 36 -3.54 12.84 -5.83
CA ILE A 36 -2.18 12.79 -5.29
C ILE A 36 -2.03 11.61 -4.30
N SER A 37 -2.95 11.51 -3.34
CA SER A 37 -2.98 10.43 -2.34
C SER A 37 -3.08 9.06 -3.00
N SER A 38 -3.89 8.92 -4.05
CA SER A 38 -4.00 7.68 -4.81
C SER A 38 -2.70 7.34 -5.53
N SER A 39 -2.02 8.33 -6.13
CA SER A 39 -0.73 8.13 -6.80
C SER A 39 0.37 7.69 -5.82
N LEU A 40 0.43 8.31 -4.64
CA LEU A 40 1.33 7.93 -3.56
C LEU A 40 1.02 6.52 -3.03
N THR A 41 -0.26 6.19 -2.86
CA THR A 41 -0.72 4.87 -2.41
C THR A 41 -0.38 3.80 -3.44
N MET A 42 -0.54 4.09 -4.73
CA MET A 42 -0.14 3.21 -5.83
C MET A 42 1.37 2.95 -5.82
N LEU A 43 2.19 4.00 -5.61
CA LEU A 43 3.63 3.87 -5.47
C LEU A 43 4.00 2.98 -4.26
N GLY A 44 3.36 3.22 -3.11
CA GLY A 44 3.55 2.42 -1.90
C GLY A 44 3.19 0.95 -2.11
N LEU A 45 2.02 0.68 -2.69
CA LEU A 45 1.56 -0.66 -3.07
C LEU A 45 2.53 -1.33 -4.04
N PHE A 46 3.06 -0.61 -5.02
CA PHE A 46 4.01 -1.16 -5.98
C PHE A 46 5.30 -1.63 -5.29
N TYR A 47 5.89 -0.80 -4.43
CA TYR A 47 7.07 -1.17 -3.65
C TYR A 47 6.80 -2.36 -2.72
N ILE A 48 5.66 -2.35 -2.02
CA ILE A 48 5.24 -3.47 -1.17
C ILE A 48 5.08 -4.74 -2.00
N THR A 49 4.45 -4.67 -3.17
CA THR A 49 4.19 -5.83 -4.04
C THR A 49 5.48 -6.45 -4.54
N VAL A 50 6.42 -5.64 -5.06
CA VAL A 50 7.74 -6.12 -5.49
C VAL A 50 8.47 -6.82 -4.35
N PHE A 51 8.36 -6.27 -3.14
CA PHE A 51 8.99 -6.83 -1.95
C PHE A 51 8.33 -8.13 -1.49
N VAL A 52 7.00 -8.18 -1.44
CA VAL A 52 6.20 -9.37 -1.09
C VAL A 52 6.39 -10.49 -2.12
N LEU A 53 6.54 -10.17 -3.41
CA LEU A 53 6.81 -11.16 -4.46
C LEU A 53 8.13 -11.91 -4.23
N LYS A 54 9.13 -11.25 -3.63
CA LYS A 54 10.42 -11.85 -3.28
C LYS A 54 10.36 -12.77 -2.05
N THR A 55 9.28 -12.73 -1.27
CA THR A 55 9.14 -13.55 -0.06
C THR A 55 8.55 -14.93 -0.37
N LYS A 56 8.77 -15.91 0.52
CA LYS A 56 8.26 -17.30 0.37
C LYS A 56 6.80 -17.49 0.80
N LEU A 57 6.21 -16.52 1.51
CA LEU A 57 4.82 -16.57 1.99
C LEU A 57 3.82 -16.34 0.85
N HIS A 58 3.24 -17.42 0.34
CA HIS A 58 2.18 -17.39 -0.68
C HIS A 58 0.91 -16.67 -0.20
N GLY A 59 0.54 -16.80 1.09
CA GLY A 59 -0.61 -16.09 1.66
C GLY A 59 -0.46 -14.57 1.62
N LEU A 60 0.75 -14.06 1.88
CA LEU A 60 1.06 -12.63 1.80
C LEU A 60 0.95 -12.10 0.37
N LYS A 61 1.39 -12.90 -0.62
CA LYS A 61 1.23 -12.57 -2.05
C LYS A 61 -0.23 -12.44 -2.43
N LEU A 62 -1.06 -13.40 -2.03
CA LEU A 62 -2.50 -13.35 -2.31
C LEU A 62 -3.14 -12.12 -1.67
N PHE A 63 -2.85 -11.85 -0.39
CA PHE A 63 -3.39 -10.70 0.33
C PHE A 63 -2.96 -9.35 -0.30
N CYS A 64 -1.72 -9.27 -0.78
CA CYS A 64 -1.22 -8.10 -1.49
C CYS A 64 -1.94 -7.89 -2.84
N ILE A 65 -2.16 -8.96 -3.61
CA ILE A 65 -2.89 -8.90 -4.89
C ILE A 65 -4.34 -8.45 -4.66
N VAL A 66 -5.01 -9.00 -3.63
CA VAL A 66 -6.38 -8.60 -3.27
C VAL A 66 -6.44 -7.12 -2.87
N SER A 67 -5.49 -6.66 -2.07
CA SER A 67 -5.41 -5.24 -1.68
C SER A 67 -5.21 -4.32 -2.89
N LEU A 68 -4.42 -4.76 -3.87
CA LEU A 68 -4.19 -4.03 -5.12
C LEU A 68 -5.46 -3.97 -5.98
N LEU A 69 -6.21 -5.08 -6.08
CA LEU A 69 -7.50 -5.14 -6.78
C LEU A 69 -8.54 -4.20 -6.15
N ILE A 70 -8.66 -4.20 -4.83
CA ILE A 70 -9.56 -3.31 -4.09
C ILE A 70 -9.22 -1.83 -4.36
N PHE A 71 -7.92 -1.50 -4.39
CA PHE A 71 -7.46 -0.16 -4.71
C PHE A 71 -7.81 0.26 -6.15
N TYR A 72 -7.58 -0.62 -7.13
CA TYR A 72 -7.98 -0.37 -8.53
C TYR A 72 -9.48 -0.19 -8.68
N PHE A 73 -10.29 -0.99 -7.98
CA PHE A 73 -11.74 -0.84 -7.98
C PHE A 73 -12.17 0.52 -7.40
N THR A 74 -11.50 0.99 -6.35
CA THR A 74 -11.74 2.32 -5.77
C THR A 74 -11.41 3.43 -6.76
N LEU A 75 -10.31 3.31 -7.51
CA LEU A 75 -9.97 4.26 -8.59
C LEU A 75 -11.00 4.26 -9.73
N TYR A 76 -11.49 3.08 -10.11
CA TYR A 76 -12.56 2.97 -11.10
C TYR A 76 -13.82 3.71 -10.65
N LEU A 77 -14.24 3.52 -9.39
CA LEU A 77 -15.40 4.22 -8.82
C LEU A 77 -15.19 5.74 -8.74
N PHE A 78 -13.96 6.17 -8.44
CA PHE A 78 -13.60 7.59 -8.46
C PHE A 78 -13.78 8.19 -9.86
N GLY A 79 -13.31 7.49 -10.90
CA GLY A 79 -13.51 7.91 -12.30
C GLY A 79 -14.96 7.80 -12.79
N ALA A 80 -15.72 6.85 -12.26
CA ALA A 80 -17.14 6.66 -12.59
C ALA A 80 -18.06 7.70 -11.91
N GLY A 81 -17.56 8.42 -10.89
CA GLY A 81 -18.32 9.44 -10.17
C GLY A 81 -19.37 8.89 -9.19
N ASP A 82 -19.24 7.64 -8.74
CA ASP A 82 -20.11 7.06 -7.71
C ASP A 82 -19.59 7.40 -6.31
N TRP A 83 -19.90 8.62 -5.85
CA TRP A 83 -19.40 9.19 -4.59
C TRP A 83 -19.86 8.42 -3.33
N GLY A 84 -21.03 7.78 -3.39
CA GLY A 84 -21.59 7.02 -2.27
C GLY A 84 -20.81 5.73 -2.05
N LEU A 85 -20.63 4.95 -3.11
CA LEU A 85 -19.84 3.72 -3.05
C LEU A 85 -18.36 4.01 -2.83
N LEU A 86 -17.84 5.11 -3.38
CA LEU A 86 -16.47 5.57 -3.17
C LEU A 86 -16.16 5.79 -1.69
N ALA A 87 -17.04 6.45 -0.93
CA ALA A 87 -16.83 6.69 0.50
C ALA A 87 -16.74 5.40 1.31
N VAL A 88 -17.51 4.36 0.93
CA VAL A 88 -17.45 3.04 1.55
C VAL A 88 -16.13 2.34 1.17
N MET A 89 -15.80 2.35 -0.12
CA MET A 89 -14.61 1.69 -0.64
C MET A 89 -13.31 2.32 -0.15
N GLN A 90 -13.27 3.63 0.09
CA GLN A 90 -12.13 4.30 0.73
C GLN A 90 -11.87 3.74 2.14
N LYS A 91 -12.91 3.53 2.96
CA LYS A 91 -12.77 2.93 4.30
C LYS A 91 -12.28 1.49 4.23
N VAL A 92 -12.85 0.70 3.32
CA VAL A 92 -12.45 -0.70 3.09
C VAL A 92 -10.99 -0.77 2.64
N THR A 93 -10.60 0.07 1.68
CA THR A 93 -9.24 0.16 1.16
C THR A 93 -8.25 0.54 2.25
N PHE A 94 -8.60 1.52 3.10
CA PHE A 94 -7.76 1.92 4.22
C PHE A 94 -7.56 0.77 5.21
N PHE A 95 -8.62 0.05 5.55
CA PHE A 95 -8.57 -1.10 6.44
C PHE A 95 -7.73 -2.25 5.85
N CYS A 96 -7.93 -2.59 4.57
CA CYS A 96 -7.11 -3.57 3.86
C CYS A 96 -5.63 -3.18 3.84
N PHE A 97 -5.34 -1.90 3.59
CA PHE A 97 -3.95 -1.42 3.55
C PHE A 97 -3.29 -1.45 4.93
N MET A 98 -4.03 -1.07 5.97
CA MET A 98 -3.57 -1.20 7.36
C MET A 98 -3.26 -2.66 7.70
N LEU A 99 -4.17 -3.59 7.39
CA LEU A 99 -3.94 -5.02 7.59
C LEU A 99 -2.76 -5.54 6.78
N LEU A 100 -2.55 -5.05 5.55
CA LEU A 100 -1.43 -5.46 4.69
C LEU A 100 -0.11 -5.07 5.33
N VAL A 101 0.01 -3.81 5.75
CA VAL A 101 1.21 -3.30 6.43
C VAL A 101 1.45 -4.04 7.74
N LEU A 102 0.40 -4.27 8.54
CA LEU A 102 0.52 -5.00 9.81
C LEU A 102 0.95 -6.45 9.59
N THR A 103 0.37 -7.13 8.60
CA THR A 103 0.75 -8.51 8.25
C THR A 103 2.21 -8.55 7.79
N ILE A 104 2.66 -7.61 6.97
CA ILE A 104 4.07 -7.52 6.58
C ILE A 104 4.98 -7.28 7.79
N GLU A 105 4.54 -6.44 8.73
CA GLU A 105 5.33 -6.09 9.90
C GLU A 105 5.47 -7.22 10.92
N TYR A 106 4.37 -7.93 11.21
CA TYR A 106 4.32 -9.00 12.21
C TYR A 106 4.62 -10.39 11.65
N PHE A 107 4.14 -10.72 10.45
CA PHE A 107 4.32 -12.06 9.87
C PHE A 107 5.59 -12.19 9.02
N THR A 108 6.29 -11.09 8.70
CA THR A 108 7.50 -11.18 7.86
C THR A 108 8.77 -10.78 8.59
N THR A 109 9.72 -11.72 8.66
CA THR A 109 11.03 -11.51 9.29
C THR A 109 12.07 -11.19 8.22
N SER A 110 13.14 -10.46 8.60
CA SER A 110 14.24 -10.12 7.66
C SER A 110 14.84 -11.34 6.96
N GLU A 111 14.76 -12.51 7.61
CA GLU A 111 15.26 -13.79 7.13
C GLU A 111 14.44 -14.36 5.95
N ASP A 112 13.12 -14.08 5.91
CA ASP A 112 12.24 -14.46 4.79
C ASP A 112 12.59 -13.75 3.48
N PHE A 113 13.44 -12.71 3.55
CA PHE A 113 13.94 -11.94 2.40
C PHE A 113 15.40 -12.26 2.03
N GLN A 114 16.11 -13.10 2.78
CA GLN A 114 17.55 -13.38 2.58
C GLN A 114 17.84 -14.52 1.59
N GLN A 115 16.99 -14.75 0.59
CA GLN A 115 17.16 -15.88 -0.32
C GLN A 115 18.34 -15.74 -1.32
N ASN A 116 19.35 -14.90 -1.07
CA ASN A 116 20.54 -14.82 -1.92
C ASN A 116 21.81 -14.43 -1.14
N LYS A 117 22.32 -15.33 -0.30
CA LYS A 117 23.77 -15.45 -0.13
C LYS A 117 24.19 -16.80 -0.74
N PRO A 118 24.90 -16.82 -1.88
CA PRO A 118 25.63 -18.02 -2.24
C PRO A 118 26.70 -18.21 -1.17
N THR A 119 26.70 -19.39 -0.54
CA THR A 119 27.77 -19.82 0.36
C THR A 119 29.09 -19.78 -0.41
N PRO A 120 30.09 -18.96 -0.05
CA PRO A 120 31.44 -19.18 -0.55
C PRO A 120 31.98 -20.41 0.16
N ASN A 121 32.24 -21.47 -0.62
CA ASN A 121 33.10 -22.59 -0.24
C ASN A 121 34.56 -22.12 -0.15
#